data_AF-A0A924STE0-F1
#
_entry.id   AF-A0A924STE0-F1
#
_cell.length_a   1.000
_cell.length_b   1.000
_cell.length_c   1.000
_cell.angle_alpha   90.00
_cell.angle_beta   90.00
_cell.angle_gamma   90.00
#
_symmetry.space_group_name_H-M   'P 1'
#
loop_
_entity.id
_entity.type
_entity.pdbx_description
1 polymer ?
#
loop_
_entity_poly.entity_id
_entity_poly.type
_entity_poly.pdbx_seq_one_letter_code
_entity_poly.pdbx_strand_id
1 'polypeptide(L)'
;MLTPGICHSKLVNTASKSYYQLLLLAGVEIYLYQKGLGHAKTLVADGKLSLIGTANMGYSSFELNFEVNVLLCHKPIAGKLSQVFFTDLETAEKIDTELWCRRPAYEQLPEKPARLFSPVL
;
A
#
# COMPACT_ATOMS: atom_id res chain seq x y z
N MET A 1 5.57 3.89 2.09
CA MET A 1 4.31 3.41 1.47
C MET A 1 3.16 3.78 2.39
N LEU A 2 2.08 4.36 1.86
CA LEU A 2 0.87 4.69 2.62
C LEU A 2 -0.25 3.73 2.21
N THR A 3 -0.90 3.12 3.19
CA THR A 3 -2.01 2.17 2.96
C THR A 3 -3.20 2.53 3.86
N PRO A 4 -4.43 2.15 3.51
CA PRO A 4 -5.60 2.44 4.35
C PRO A 4 -5.51 1.67 5.67
N GLY A 5 -5.61 2.38 6.80
CA GLY A 5 -5.71 1.76 8.13
C GLY A 5 -7.08 1.13 8.39
N ILE A 6 -8.13 1.73 7.82
CA ILE A 6 -9.51 1.24 7.90
C ILE A 6 -9.86 0.60 6.55
N CYS A 7 -10.29 -0.66 6.57
CA CYS A 7 -10.71 -1.38 5.36
C CYS A 7 -12.04 -2.10 5.60
N HIS A 8 -12.98 -1.98 4.67
CA HIS A 8 -14.31 -2.62 4.78
C HIS A 8 -14.26 -4.14 4.60
N SER A 9 -13.34 -4.64 3.79
CA SER A 9 -13.17 -6.08 3.58
C SER A 9 -12.05 -6.64 4.46
N LYS A 10 -12.41 -7.43 5.47
CA LYS A 10 -11.45 -8.11 6.35
C LYS A 10 -10.53 -9.05 5.56
N LEU A 11 -11.06 -9.72 4.53
CA LEU A 11 -10.30 -10.67 3.71
C LEU A 11 -9.20 -9.95 2.91
N VAL A 12 -9.55 -8.84 2.24
CA VAL A 12 -8.59 -8.02 1.48
C VAL A 12 -7.55 -7.41 2.41
N ASN A 13 -7.96 -6.93 3.60
CA ASN A 13 -7.01 -6.39 4.58
C ASN A 13 -6.01 -7.46 5.06
N THR A 14 -6.47 -8.67 5.37
CA THR A 14 -5.59 -9.78 5.78
C THR A 14 -4.66 -10.21 4.65
N ALA A 15 -5.15 -10.28 3.41
CA ALA A 15 -4.33 -10.57 2.24
C ALA A 15 -3.23 -9.51 2.05
N SER A 16 -3.56 -8.22 2.14
CA SER A 16 -2.58 -7.12 2.08
C SER A 16 -1.54 -7.20 3.20
N LYS A 17 -1.97 -7.44 4.44
CA LYS A 17 -1.07 -7.57 5.60
C LYS A 17 -0.09 -8.74 5.48
N SER A 18 -0.45 -9.80 4.74
CA SER A 18 0.46 -10.92 4.48
C SER A 18 1.76 -10.52 3.76
N TYR A 19 1.76 -9.38 3.05
CA TYR A 19 2.94 -8.84 2.38
C TYR A 19 3.74 -7.85 3.25
N TYR A 20 3.15 -7.32 4.33
CA TYR A 20 3.79 -6.27 5.12
C TYR A 20 5.08 -6.76 5.77
N GLN A 21 5.10 -7.97 6.30
CA GLN A 21 6.31 -8.50 6.95
C GLN A 21 7.48 -8.57 5.96
N LEU A 22 7.24 -9.06 4.74
CA LEU A 22 8.26 -9.12 3.69
C LEU A 22 8.78 -7.71 3.33
N LEU A 23 7.87 -6.75 3.17
CA LEU A 23 8.19 -5.37 2.81
C LEU A 23 8.97 -4.66 3.91
N LEU A 24 8.55 -4.80 5.18
CA LEU A 24 9.23 -4.21 6.33
C LEU A 24 10.65 -4.77 6.49
N LEU A 25 10.82 -6.09 6.33
CA LEU A 25 12.15 -6.73 6.34
C LEU A 25 13.03 -6.30 5.15
N ALA A 26 12.43 -5.90 4.03
CA ALA A 26 13.14 -5.31 2.89
C ALA A 26 13.47 -3.81 3.06
N GLY A 27 13.13 -3.21 4.22
CA GLY A 27 13.40 -1.80 4.52
C GLY A 27 12.32 -0.83 4.04
N VAL A 28 11.16 -1.32 3.59
CA VAL A 28 10.05 -0.47 3.18
C VAL A 28 9.34 0.05 4.42
N GLU A 29 9.23 1.37 4.53
CA GLU A 29 8.41 1.99 5.57
C GLU A 29 6.93 1.96 5.19
N ILE A 30 6.08 1.43 6.08
CA ILE A 30 4.64 1.33 5.86
C ILE A 30 3.92 2.23 6.86
N TYR A 31 2.98 3.03 6.37
CA TYR A 31 2.16 3.95 7.14
C TYR A 31 0.68 3.65 6.90
N LEU A 32 -0.12 3.64 7.96
CA LEU A 32 -1.55 3.38 7.96
C LEU A 32 -2.32 4.70 8.04
N TYR A 33 -3.07 5.03 6.99
CA TYR A 33 -3.88 6.24 6.93
C TYR A 33 -5.11 6.14 7.84
N GLN A 34 -5.31 7.13 8.72
CA GLN A 34 -6.33 7.08 9.79
C GLN A 34 -7.58 7.94 9.51
N LYS A 35 -7.53 8.89 8.55
CA LYS A 35 -8.63 9.86 8.30
C LYS A 35 -9.77 9.36 7.41
N GLY A 36 -9.74 8.11 6.94
CA GLY A 36 -10.77 7.51 6.11
C GLY A 36 -10.24 6.47 5.13
N LEU A 37 -11.01 6.15 4.09
CA LEU A 37 -10.56 5.26 3.02
C LEU A 37 -9.65 6.03 2.04
N GLY A 38 -8.34 5.78 2.12
CA GLY A 38 -7.40 6.24 1.11
C GLY A 38 -7.66 5.51 -0.22
N HIS A 39 -8.30 6.17 -1.19
CA HIS A 39 -8.54 5.62 -2.53
C HIS A 39 -7.50 6.06 -3.57
N ALA A 40 -6.52 6.87 -3.17
CA ALA A 40 -5.45 7.32 -4.04
C ALA A 40 -4.58 6.13 -4.47
N LYS A 41 -4.38 6.00 -5.79
CA LYS A 41 -3.54 4.97 -6.41
C LYS A 41 -2.49 5.68 -7.22
N THR A 42 -1.50 6.14 -6.48
CA THR A 42 -0.46 7.02 -6.98
C THR A 42 0.90 6.51 -6.55
N LEU A 43 1.88 6.64 -7.43
CA LEU A 43 3.28 6.35 -7.15
C LEU A 43 4.11 7.55 -7.61
N VAL A 44 5.09 7.95 -6.81
CA VAL A 44 6.10 8.94 -7.21
C VAL A 44 7.48 8.33 -7.03
N ALA A 45 8.33 8.47 -8.05
CA ALA A 45 9.72 8.04 -8.03
C ALA A 45 10.65 9.24 -8.27
N ASP A 46 11.68 9.37 -7.42
CA ASP A 46 12.73 10.39 -7.46
C ASP A 46 12.24 11.85 -7.54
N GLY A 47 10.98 12.12 -7.21
CA GLY A 47 10.35 13.44 -7.41
C GLY A 47 10.29 13.88 -8.88
N LYS A 48 10.43 12.96 -9.84
CA LYS A 48 10.48 13.25 -11.29
C LYS A 48 9.40 12.53 -12.07
N LEU A 49 9.07 11.33 -11.64
CA LEU A 49 8.13 10.44 -12.30
C LEU A 49 6.94 10.21 -11.38
N SER A 50 5.74 10.32 -11.93
CA SER A 50 4.52 10.01 -11.20
C SER A 50 3.60 9.13 -12.02
N LEU A 51 3.03 8.12 -11.37
CA LEU A 51 1.99 7.26 -11.91
C LEU A 51 0.70 7.57 -11.16
N ILE A 52 -0.39 7.82 -11.88
CA ILE A 52 -1.73 8.00 -11.32
C ILE A 52 -2.68 7.12 -12.13
N GLY A 53 -3.55 6.37 -11.47
CA GLY A 53 -4.52 5.57 -12.19
C GLY A 53 -5.48 4.80 -11.30
N THR A 54 -6.03 3.75 -11.87
CA THR A 54 -6.98 2.87 -11.19
C THR A 54 -6.33 1.60 -10.63
N ALA A 55 -5.08 1.29 -11.05
CA ALA A 55 -4.37 0.08 -10.61
C ALA A 55 -4.02 0.11 -9.13
N ASN A 56 -4.45 -0.91 -8.40
CA ASN A 56 -3.95 -1.18 -7.06
C ASN A 56 -2.55 -1.82 -7.11
N MET A 57 -1.79 -1.71 -6.02
CA MET A 57 -0.52 -2.42 -5.86
C MET A 57 -0.75 -3.90 -5.49
N GLY A 58 -1.34 -4.66 -6.41
CA GLY A 58 -1.64 -6.08 -6.27
C GLY A 58 -1.56 -6.82 -7.60
N TYR A 59 -1.27 -8.11 -7.57
CA TYR A 59 -1.06 -8.93 -8.78
C TYR A 59 -2.26 -8.89 -9.74
N SER A 60 -3.48 -8.96 -9.20
CA SER A 60 -4.74 -8.90 -9.95
C SER A 60 -4.90 -7.60 -10.73
N SER A 61 -4.58 -6.44 -10.15
CA SER A 61 -4.63 -5.15 -10.85
C SER A 61 -3.57 -5.00 -11.94
N PHE A 62 -2.44 -5.71 -11.85
CA PHE A 62 -1.40 -5.63 -12.89
C PHE A 62 -1.62 -6.61 -14.06
N GLU A 63 -2.23 -7.77 -13.82
CA GLU A 63 -2.35 -8.81 -14.84
C GLU A 63 -3.79 -9.10 -15.30
N LEU A 64 -4.79 -8.91 -14.44
CA LEU A 64 -6.15 -9.40 -14.69
C LEU A 64 -7.16 -8.28 -14.92
N ASN A 65 -7.01 -7.15 -14.22
CA ASN A 65 -7.94 -6.05 -14.34
C ASN A 65 -7.56 -5.11 -15.49
N PHE A 66 -8.58 -4.61 -16.19
CA PHE A 66 -8.42 -3.51 -17.14
C PHE A 66 -8.25 -2.20 -16.38
N GLU A 67 -7.02 -1.88 -16.04
CA GLU A 67 -6.65 -0.64 -15.35
C GLU A 67 -6.17 0.42 -16.34
N VAL A 68 -6.49 1.68 -16.06
CA VAL A 68 -5.95 2.82 -16.81
C VAL A 68 -4.98 3.55 -15.89
N ASN A 69 -3.72 3.67 -16.34
CA ASN A 69 -2.69 4.40 -15.64
C ASN A 69 -2.07 5.45 -16.55
N VAL A 70 -1.80 6.63 -16.00
CA VAL A 70 -1.10 7.71 -16.68
C VAL A 70 0.27 7.86 -16.05
N LEU A 71 1.31 7.68 -16.86
CA LEU A 71 2.69 7.93 -16.49
C LEU A 71 3.08 9.36 -16.89
N LEU A 72 3.50 10.15 -15.91
CA LEU A 72 3.86 11.56 -16.09
C LEU A 72 5.33 11.77 -15.69
N CYS A 73 6.16 12.13 -16.66
CA CYS A 73 7.56 12.51 -16.45
C CYS A 73 7.70 14.03 -16.31
N HIS A 74 7.02 14.61 -15.32
CA HIS A 74 6.92 16.05 -15.15
C HIS A 74 7.18 16.46 -13.70
N LYS A 75 8.37 17.02 -13.42
CA LYS A 75 8.84 17.37 -12.07
C LYS A 75 7.84 18.19 -11.24
N PRO A 76 7.20 19.26 -11.77
CA PRO A 76 6.22 20.02 -10.99
C PRO A 76 5.03 19.19 -10.51
N ILE A 77 4.57 18.21 -11.30
CA ILE A 77 3.45 17.34 -10.92
C ILE A 77 3.91 16.32 -9.88
N ALA A 78 5.06 15.69 -10.12
CA ALA A 78 5.66 14.74 -9.17
C ALA A 78 5.94 15.40 -7.79
N GLY A 79 6.39 16.66 -7.79
CA GLY A 79 6.58 17.44 -6.56
C GLY A 79 5.27 17.69 -5.80
N LYS A 80 4.20 18.10 -6.49
CA LYS A 80 2.87 18.27 -5.88
C LYS A 80 2.34 16.98 -5.26
N LEU A 81 2.46 15.85 -5.98
CA LEU A 81 2.03 14.55 -5.46
C LEU A 81 2.86 14.11 -4.26
N SER A 82 4.17 14.37 -4.28
CA SER A 82 5.04 14.10 -3.12
C SER A 82 4.61 14.91 -1.91
N GLN A 83 4.29 16.20 -2.11
CA GLN A 83 3.83 17.07 -1.03
C GLN A 83 2.52 16.55 -0.42
N VAL A 84 1.53 16.19 -1.25
CA VAL A 84 0.27 15.59 -0.79
C VAL A 84 0.54 14.31 0.01
N PHE A 85 1.42 13.43 -0.49
CA PHE A 85 1.80 12.20 0.19
C PHE A 85 2.42 12.47 1.57
N PHE A 86 3.34 13.42 1.69
CA PHE A 86 3.94 13.79 2.98
C PHE A 86 2.95 14.47 3.92
N THR A 87 2.01 15.27 3.41
CA THR A 87 0.91 15.82 4.22
C THR A 87 0.01 14.72 4.76
N ASP A 88 -0.33 13.72 3.95
CA ASP A 88 -1.15 12.58 4.41
C ASP A 88 -0.43 11.76 5.48
N LEU A 89 0.91 11.64 5.37
CA LEU A 89 1.75 10.94 6.35
C LEU A 89 1.71 11.57 7.75
N GLU A 90 1.49 12.89 7.89
CA GLU A 90 1.39 13.55 9.20
C GLU A 90 0.25 13.00 10.07
N THR A 91 -0.75 12.38 9.43
CA THR A 91 -1.92 11.81 10.09
C THR A 91 -1.97 10.29 10.01
N ALA A 92 -0.90 9.69 9.49
CA ALA A 92 -0.78 8.25 9.34
C ALA A 92 0.05 7.65 10.47
N GLU A 93 -0.28 6.42 10.85
CA GLU A 93 0.47 5.67 11.85
C GLU A 93 1.56 4.83 11.19
N LYS A 94 2.82 5.05 11.56
CA LYS A 94 3.93 4.23 11.06
C LYS A 94 3.90 2.85 11.72
N ILE A 95 3.98 1.80 10.91
CA ILE A 95 4.15 0.44 11.43
C ILE A 95 5.58 0.28 11.94
N ASP A 96 5.71 -0.07 13.21
CA ASP A 96 6.99 -0.47 13.80
C ASP A 96 7.36 -1.88 13.32
N THR A 97 8.54 -2.00 12.70
CA THR A 97 9.01 -3.24 12.10
C THR A 97 9.27 -4.32 13.15
N GLU A 98 9.84 -3.96 14.30
CA GLU A 98 10.17 -4.91 15.35
C GLU A 98 8.90 -5.43 16.04
N LEU A 99 7.97 -4.53 16.36
CA LEU A 99 6.68 -4.91 16.93
C LEU A 99 5.88 -5.77 15.96
N TRP A 100 5.87 -5.43 14.66
CA TRP A 100 5.17 -6.21 13.63
C TRP A 100 5.71 -7.64 13.51
N CYS A 101 7.02 -7.82 13.61
CA CYS A 101 7.66 -9.14 13.53
C CYS A 101 7.45 -9.99 14.80
N ARG A 102 7.17 -9.36 15.95
CA ARG A 102 6.92 -10.05 17.23
C ARG A 102 5.45 -10.43 17.45
N ARG A 103 4.55 -10.15 16.50
CA ARG A 103 3.14 -10.50 16.61
C ARG A 103 2.96 -12.01 16.83
N PRO A 104 2.01 -12.44 17.67
CA PRO A 104 1.83 -13.84 17.98
C PRO A 104 1.40 -14.66 16.75
N ALA A 105 1.79 -15.94 16.72
CA ALA A 105 1.61 -16.79 15.54
C ALA A 105 0.14 -16.95 15.10
N TYR A 106 -0.84 -16.85 16.02
CA TYR A 106 -2.26 -16.92 15.67
C TYR A 106 -2.72 -15.74 14.79
N GLU A 107 -2.05 -14.59 14.85
CA GLU A 107 -2.32 -13.44 13.98
C GLU A 107 -1.66 -13.60 12.60
N GLN A 108 -0.55 -14.34 12.54
CA GLN A 108 0.20 -14.59 11.29
C GLN A 108 -0.35 -15.79 10.50
N LEU A 109 -0.91 -16.80 11.19
CA LEU A 109 -1.44 -18.02 10.57
C LEU A 109 -2.51 -17.78 9.48
N PRO A 110 -3.51 -16.90 9.66
CA PRO A 110 -4.52 -16.64 8.62
C PRO A 110 -3.98 -15.84 7.42
N GLU A 111 -2.84 -15.17 7.56
CA GLU A 111 -2.21 -14.41 6.46
C GLU A 111 -1.68 -15.34 5.35
N LYS A 112 -1.21 -16.54 5.71
CA LYS A 112 -0.65 -17.53 4.76
C LYS A 112 -1.67 -18.06 3.74
N PRO A 113 -2.86 -18.56 4.12
CA PRO A 113 -3.88 -18.97 3.16
C PRO A 113 -4.49 -17.78 2.42
N ALA A 114 -4.64 -16.62 3.07
CA ALA A 114 -5.14 -15.40 2.39
C ALA A 114 -4.24 -15.00 1.21
N ARG A 115 -2.93 -15.22 1.32
CA ARG A 115 -1.97 -14.99 0.23
C ARG A 115 -2.26 -15.81 -1.03
N LEU A 116 -2.79 -17.02 -0.90
CA LEU A 116 -3.14 -17.88 -2.04
C LEU A 116 -4.31 -17.30 -2.84
N PHE A 117 -5.19 -16.55 -2.19
CA PHE A 117 -6.33 -15.89 -2.84
C PHE A 117 -6.02 -14.48 -3.33
N SER A 118 -4.85 -13.91 -2.96
CA SER A 118 -4.45 -12.57 -3.39
C SER A 118 -4.42 -12.34 -4.91
N PRO A 119 -4.14 -13.34 -5.78
CA PRO A 119 -4.22 -13.15 -7.23
C PRO A 119 -5.64 -12.96 -7.77
N VAL A 120 -6.68 -13.34 -7.01
CA VAL A 120 -8.08 -13.33 -7.44
C VAL A 120 -8.90 -12.23 -6.72
N LEU A 121 -8.33 -11.65 -5.66
CA LEU A 121 -8.90 -10.52 -4.90
C LEU A 121 -8.46 -9.18 -5.49
#